data_AF-F0ZAK8-F1
#
_entry.id   AF-F0ZAK8-F1
#
_cell.length_a   1.000
_cell.length_b   1.000
_cell.length_c   1.000
_cell.angle_alpha   90.00
_cell.angle_beta   90.00
_cell.angle_gamma   90.00
#
_symmetry.space_group_name_H-M   'P 1'
#
loop_
_entity.id
_entity.type
_entity.pdbx_description
1 polymer ?
#
loop_
_entity_poly.entity_id
_entity_poly.type
_entity_poly.pdbx_seq_one_letter_code
_entity_poly.pdbx_strand_id
1 'polypeptide(L)'
;MEKLTNKELELKGVIINKLRYGSTSYGLGGTVLIKFVLPNSLSSNYVLEQDELPNELPPTKLKNGDHVGIRNSKSKYGKDYEFKGIVYKIEKSEITISTDLNTYFPPLEHEFLTFSIDKLNPNDQETEKSVEESLEILKSIQNSRSTDNLYSAPAASFKPISKTLDQTQMDTVNSILATPDEASEIKGLPGTGKTTTMIELVLQLIKNGNKVLICSKSQVSLDSILDKLFEFKKECPSLNPTAIGQPSSIYSPRLSNYFLDNKILNDEYSYQVIRESRKEIDSLFYNLIFIKEEEKENAKNKINQLLEELVKTEKSFANQVLKDSNVILTSTKELSSPYLKDLKVDYIITDSSDSVYCIPVQNLTTFNHQTINSKNITTLTKNYRNNHIISLMNSSSNNSTGDKNNDQPPLTMIDTSGCDMEENQDVPNDEECISNEGEVTIIQKHLENLIKSGVDQKDIGIITLSNCQIKLLKLKLSSQYPDVEVGTPKQFEGREIEIIFISTVRSNNSPHKIRNLEEINRMVQFSITRSKKQCIFIGNSDTFSLNPQLDLLIQHIRDNGLYKSVL
;
A
#
# COMPACT_ATOMS: atom_id res chain seq x y z
N MET A 1 -5.39 -26.88 25.37
CA MET A 1 -6.25 -25.91 24.68
C MET A 1 -7.32 -26.68 23.93
N GLU A 2 -8.59 -26.45 24.23
CA GLU A 2 -9.70 -27.02 23.45
C GLU A 2 -9.54 -26.60 21.98
N LYS A 3 -9.67 -27.57 21.06
CA LYS A 3 -9.55 -27.32 19.63
C LYS A 3 -10.81 -26.60 19.17
N LEU A 4 -10.69 -25.29 18.97
CA LEU A 4 -11.73 -24.44 18.38
C LEU A 4 -12.25 -25.08 17.08
N THR A 5 -13.56 -25.08 16.91
CA THR A 5 -14.24 -25.53 15.70
C THR A 5 -14.03 -24.53 14.55
N ASN A 6 -14.21 -24.97 13.30
CA ASN A 6 -14.11 -24.08 12.14
C ASN A 6 -15.10 -22.89 12.24
N LYS A 7 -16.29 -23.09 12.84
CA LYS A 7 -17.27 -22.01 13.04
C LYS A 7 -16.78 -20.95 14.04
N GLU A 8 -16.15 -21.38 15.13
CA GLU A 8 -15.56 -20.46 16.12
C GLU A 8 -14.34 -19.72 15.58
N LEU A 9 -13.54 -20.38 14.74
CA LEU A 9 -12.40 -19.78 14.06
C LEU A 9 -12.84 -18.74 13.00
N GLU A 10 -13.94 -19.00 12.30
CA GLU A 10 -14.55 -18.07 11.35
C GLU A 10 -15.14 -16.85 12.06
N LEU A 11 -15.80 -17.04 13.21
CA LEU A 11 -16.25 -15.92 14.07
C LEU A 11 -15.09 -15.06 14.60
N LYS A 12 -13.93 -15.67 14.84
CA LYS A 12 -12.69 -14.94 15.18
C LYS A 12 -12.02 -14.27 13.97
N GLY A 13 -12.54 -14.51 12.76
CA GLY A 13 -12.06 -13.96 11.50
C GLY A 13 -10.71 -14.52 11.05
N VAL A 14 -10.22 -15.64 11.60
CA VAL A 14 -8.90 -16.20 11.25
C VAL A 14 -8.97 -17.21 10.11
N ILE A 15 -10.18 -17.67 9.76
CA ILE A 15 -10.42 -18.52 8.59
C ILE A 15 -11.61 -18.00 7.78
N ILE A 16 -11.68 -18.41 6.52
CA ILE A 16 -12.91 -18.37 5.71
C ILE A 16 -13.21 -19.81 5.32
N ASN A 17 -14.38 -20.34 5.70
CA ASN A 17 -14.71 -21.73 5.51
C ASN A 17 -15.76 -21.92 4.39
N LYS A 18 -15.88 -23.16 3.89
CA LYS A 18 -16.89 -23.59 2.93
C LYS A 18 -16.87 -22.86 1.58
N LEU A 19 -15.69 -22.41 1.13
CA LEU A 19 -15.55 -21.82 -0.20
C LEU A 19 -15.53 -22.90 -1.27
N ARG A 20 -15.96 -22.55 -2.49
CA ARG A 20 -15.78 -23.39 -3.68
C ARG A 20 -14.70 -22.83 -4.56
N TYR A 21 -14.08 -23.72 -5.32
CA TYR A 21 -13.24 -23.30 -6.43
C TYR A 21 -14.10 -22.55 -7.46
N GLY A 22 -13.66 -21.36 -7.84
CA GLY A 22 -14.32 -20.54 -8.87
C GLY A 22 -13.61 -20.65 -10.21
N SER A 23 -12.37 -20.19 -10.27
CA SER A 23 -11.54 -20.26 -11.47
C SER A 23 -10.05 -20.25 -11.13
N THR A 24 -9.24 -20.70 -12.08
CA THR A 24 -7.80 -20.50 -12.06
C THR A 24 -7.46 -19.54 -13.20
N SER A 25 -6.55 -18.62 -12.93
CA SER A 25 -5.88 -17.82 -13.94
C SER A 25 -4.40 -17.87 -13.65
N TYR A 26 -3.58 -17.73 -14.67
CA TYR A 26 -2.13 -17.70 -14.52
C TYR A 26 -1.71 -16.23 -14.45
N GLY A 27 -0.99 -15.87 -13.39
CA GLY A 27 -0.26 -14.61 -13.29
C GLY A 27 1.12 -14.75 -13.95
N LEU A 28 1.84 -13.64 -14.05
CA LEU A 28 3.21 -13.67 -14.56
C LEU A 28 4.13 -14.51 -13.66
N GLY A 29 5.04 -15.27 -14.27
CA GLY A 29 6.23 -15.79 -13.56
C GLY A 29 6.00 -17.09 -12.83
N GLY A 30 4.97 -17.83 -13.24
CA GLY A 30 4.58 -19.08 -12.60
C GLY A 30 3.70 -18.86 -11.38
N THR A 31 3.25 -17.64 -11.11
CA THR A 31 2.21 -17.41 -10.11
C THR A 31 0.87 -17.90 -10.66
N VAL A 32 0.20 -18.77 -9.93
CA VAL A 32 -1.15 -19.24 -10.22
C VAL A 32 -2.13 -18.49 -9.32
N LEU A 33 -3.11 -17.83 -9.91
CA LEU A 33 -4.17 -17.11 -9.23
C LEU A 33 -5.43 -17.96 -9.18
N ILE A 34 -5.77 -18.43 -7.99
CA ILE A 34 -6.90 -19.32 -7.75
C ILE A 34 -7.99 -18.51 -7.06
N LYS A 35 -9.10 -18.34 -7.76
CA LYS A 35 -10.28 -17.68 -7.26
C LYS A 35 -11.15 -18.69 -6.52
N PHE A 36 -11.44 -18.39 -5.26
CA PHE A 36 -12.42 -19.08 -4.44
C PHE A 36 -13.66 -18.22 -4.27
N VAL A 37 -14.83 -18.83 -4.41
CA VAL A 37 -16.13 -18.15 -4.40
C VAL A 37 -17.04 -18.78 -3.36
N LEU A 38 -18.04 -18.05 -2.91
CA LEU A 38 -19.10 -18.65 -2.08
C LEU A 38 -19.87 -19.70 -2.90
N PRO A 39 -20.44 -20.74 -2.25
CA PRO A 39 -21.19 -21.79 -2.94
C PRO A 39 -22.32 -21.28 -3.85
N ASN A 40 -22.88 -20.10 -3.54
CA ASN A 40 -23.99 -19.48 -4.25
C ASN A 40 -23.62 -18.78 -5.57
N SER A 41 -22.35 -18.44 -5.75
CA SER A 41 -21.89 -17.59 -6.86
C SER A 41 -21.67 -18.35 -8.18
N LEU A 42 -21.78 -19.67 -8.16
CA LEU A 42 -21.62 -20.52 -9.34
C LEU A 42 -22.99 -20.79 -9.97
N SER A 43 -23.25 -20.20 -11.14
CA SER A 43 -24.42 -20.50 -11.96
C SER A 43 -24.32 -21.93 -12.52
N SER A 44 -24.77 -22.93 -11.77
CA SER A 44 -25.01 -24.28 -12.27
C SER A 44 -26.45 -24.68 -11.94
N ASN A 45 -27.07 -25.44 -12.84
CA ASN A 45 -28.51 -25.77 -12.94
C ASN A 45 -29.13 -26.57 -11.78
N TYR A 46 -28.60 -26.48 -10.57
CA TYR A 46 -29.17 -27.11 -9.38
C TYR A 46 -29.88 -26.07 -8.53
N VAL A 47 -31.21 -26.08 -8.62
CA VAL A 47 -32.08 -25.40 -7.66
C VAL A 47 -31.90 -26.10 -6.32
N LEU A 48 -31.05 -25.54 -5.46
CA LEU A 48 -31.11 -25.78 -4.02
C LEU A 48 -32.08 -24.77 -3.42
N GLU A 49 -32.93 -25.24 -2.51
CA GLU A 49 -33.98 -24.46 -1.84
C GLU A 49 -33.41 -23.15 -1.28
N GLN A 50 -34.07 -22.03 -1.63
CA GLN A 50 -33.60 -20.65 -1.47
C GLN A 50 -33.75 -20.08 -0.03
N ASP A 51 -33.29 -20.81 0.98
CA ASP A 51 -33.23 -20.25 2.34
C ASP A 51 -31.78 -19.91 2.75
N GLU A 52 -31.51 -18.60 2.79
CA GLU A 52 -30.43 -17.91 3.54
C GLU A 52 -28.98 -18.42 3.40
N LEU A 53 -28.49 -18.62 2.19
CA LEU A 53 -27.03 -18.76 2.01
C LEU A 53 -26.39 -17.36 1.82
N PRO A 54 -25.23 -17.07 2.45
CA PRO A 54 -24.62 -15.74 2.45
C PRO A 54 -24.15 -15.31 1.05
N ASN A 55 -24.39 -14.02 0.73
CA ASN A 55 -23.97 -13.39 -0.54
C ASN A 55 -22.63 -12.64 -0.42
N GLU A 56 -22.12 -12.45 0.80
CA GLU A 56 -20.83 -11.81 1.06
C GLU A 56 -19.97 -12.72 1.95
N LEU A 57 -18.64 -12.62 1.79
CA LEU A 57 -17.66 -13.33 2.59
C LEU A 57 -17.84 -12.96 4.08
N PRO A 58 -17.67 -13.92 5.01
CA PRO A 58 -17.77 -13.63 6.42
C PRO A 58 -16.71 -12.59 6.84
N PRO A 59 -17.00 -11.76 7.86
CA PRO A 59 -16.03 -10.81 8.39
C PRO A 59 -14.70 -11.49 8.74
N THR A 60 -13.62 -11.10 8.08
CA THR A 60 -12.32 -11.75 8.19
C THR A 60 -11.22 -10.77 8.63
N LYS A 61 -10.20 -11.31 9.31
CA LYS A 61 -8.92 -10.64 9.61
C LYS A 61 -7.89 -10.84 8.50
N LEU A 62 -8.23 -11.59 7.44
CA LEU A 62 -7.43 -11.71 6.23
C LEU A 62 -7.39 -10.38 5.47
N LYS A 63 -6.22 -10.06 4.93
CA LYS A 63 -5.92 -8.88 4.11
C LYS A 63 -5.12 -9.30 2.89
N ASN A 64 -5.14 -8.48 1.84
CA ASN A 64 -4.24 -8.67 0.70
C ASN A 64 -2.78 -8.73 1.18
N GLY A 65 -2.05 -9.73 0.71
CA GLY A 65 -0.67 -10.02 1.12
C GLY A 65 -0.53 -10.95 2.34
N ASP A 66 -1.62 -11.37 3.00
CA ASP A 66 -1.54 -12.37 4.07
C ASP A 66 -1.17 -13.75 3.52
N HIS A 67 -0.32 -14.49 4.25
CA HIS A 67 -0.04 -15.89 3.96
C HIS A 67 -1.19 -16.77 4.41
N VAL A 68 -1.57 -17.72 3.56
CA VAL A 68 -2.69 -18.61 3.82
C VAL A 68 -2.38 -20.05 3.45
N GLY A 69 -2.99 -20.97 4.19
CA GLY A 69 -3.02 -22.38 3.88
C GLY A 69 -4.41 -22.76 3.42
N ILE A 70 -4.50 -23.49 2.30
CA ILE A 70 -5.76 -23.93 1.72
C ILE A 70 -5.91 -25.40 2.01
N ARG A 71 -7.05 -25.78 2.60
CA ARG A 71 -7.35 -27.18 2.93
C ARG A 71 -8.78 -27.52 2.61
N ASN A 72 -9.09 -28.81 2.53
CA ASN A 72 -10.46 -29.27 2.53
C ASN A 72 -11.20 -28.77 3.79
N SER A 73 -12.44 -28.32 3.65
CA SER A 73 -13.26 -27.80 4.75
C SER A 73 -13.55 -28.84 5.82
N LYS A 74 -13.47 -30.12 5.46
CA LYS A 74 -13.61 -31.27 6.38
C LYS A 74 -12.32 -31.56 7.16
N SER A 75 -11.16 -31.08 6.69
CA SER A 75 -9.87 -31.26 7.36
C SER A 75 -9.76 -30.40 8.62
N LYS A 76 -8.85 -30.77 9.53
CA LYS A 76 -8.62 -30.01 10.77
C LYS A 76 -7.86 -28.72 10.49
N TYR A 77 -8.22 -27.65 11.19
CA TYR A 77 -7.47 -26.39 11.17
C TYR A 77 -5.97 -26.59 11.40
N GLY A 78 -5.13 -25.89 10.64
CA GLY A 78 -3.67 -25.91 10.83
C GLY A 78 -2.96 -27.14 10.29
N LYS A 79 -3.65 -28.04 9.58
CA LYS A 79 -3.10 -29.31 9.07
C LYS A 79 -3.59 -29.63 7.67
N ASP A 80 -2.85 -30.52 7.00
CA ASP A 80 -3.25 -31.17 5.74
C ASP A 80 -3.64 -30.14 4.67
N TYR A 81 -2.78 -29.13 4.49
CA TYR A 81 -2.96 -28.13 3.44
C TYR A 81 -2.75 -28.78 2.07
N GLU A 82 -3.73 -28.58 1.19
CA GLU A 82 -3.64 -28.94 -0.22
C GLU A 82 -2.52 -28.14 -0.89
N PHE A 83 -2.45 -26.84 -0.55
CA PHE A 83 -1.37 -25.94 -0.95
C PHE A 83 -1.34 -24.71 -0.04
N LYS A 84 -0.25 -23.94 -0.13
CA LYS A 84 -0.10 -22.64 0.54
C LYS A 84 -0.03 -21.52 -0.50
N GLY A 85 -0.39 -20.31 -0.10
CA GLY A 85 -0.34 -19.16 -0.99
C GLY A 85 -0.43 -17.84 -0.24
N ILE A 86 -0.59 -16.77 -1.00
CA ILE A 86 -0.75 -15.40 -0.52
C ILE A 86 -2.11 -14.89 -0.99
N VAL A 87 -2.82 -14.17 -0.13
CA VAL A 87 -4.06 -13.50 -0.53
C VAL A 87 -3.75 -12.42 -1.56
N TYR A 88 -4.15 -12.66 -2.81
CA TYR A 88 -3.96 -11.74 -3.92
C TYR A 88 -5.00 -10.61 -3.87
N LYS A 89 -6.28 -10.98 -3.73
CA LYS A 89 -7.40 -10.03 -3.72
C LYS A 89 -8.57 -10.58 -2.92
N ILE A 90 -9.20 -9.73 -2.11
CA ILE A 90 -10.48 -10.02 -1.46
C ILE A 90 -11.55 -9.09 -2.06
N GLU A 91 -12.63 -9.66 -2.57
CA GLU A 91 -13.84 -8.92 -2.96
C GLU A 91 -15.00 -9.31 -2.05
N LYS A 92 -16.20 -8.78 -2.32
CA LYS A 92 -17.39 -9.02 -1.50
C LYS A 92 -17.75 -10.49 -1.39
N SER A 93 -17.68 -11.26 -2.47
CA SER A 93 -18.15 -12.66 -2.54
C SER A 93 -17.07 -13.66 -2.97
N GLU A 94 -15.84 -13.18 -3.14
CA GLU A 94 -14.73 -13.99 -3.65
C GLU A 94 -13.39 -13.59 -3.05
N ILE A 95 -12.48 -14.54 -2.98
CA ILE A 95 -11.11 -14.36 -2.54
C ILE A 95 -10.18 -15.06 -3.52
N THR A 96 -9.21 -14.33 -4.03
CA THR A 96 -8.20 -14.83 -4.96
C THR A 96 -6.91 -15.05 -4.21
N ILE A 97 -6.34 -16.25 -4.34
CA ILE A 97 -5.06 -16.64 -3.75
C ILE A 97 -4.02 -16.79 -4.87
N SER A 98 -2.86 -16.19 -4.69
CA SER A 98 -1.68 -16.46 -5.51
C SER A 98 -0.83 -17.57 -4.89
N THR A 99 -0.41 -18.55 -5.69
CA THR A 99 0.48 -19.64 -5.28
C THR A 99 1.48 -19.95 -6.38
N ASP A 100 2.51 -20.73 -6.10
CA ASP A 100 3.49 -21.11 -7.10
C ASP A 100 2.98 -22.30 -7.91
N LEU A 101 3.26 -22.26 -9.21
CA LEU A 101 2.94 -23.30 -10.18
C LEU A 101 3.25 -24.72 -9.71
N ASN A 102 4.42 -24.88 -9.06
CA ASN A 102 4.92 -26.18 -8.64
C ASN A 102 4.18 -26.74 -7.41
N THR A 103 3.39 -25.90 -6.74
CA THR A 103 2.75 -26.20 -5.46
C THR A 103 1.25 -26.46 -5.58
N TYR A 104 0.64 -26.15 -6.73
CA TYR A 104 -0.79 -26.32 -6.94
C TYR A 104 -1.13 -27.21 -8.13
N PHE A 105 -1.89 -28.25 -7.85
CA PHE A 105 -2.71 -28.95 -8.83
C PHE A 105 -4.19 -28.73 -8.50
N PRO A 106 -5.03 -28.36 -9.47
CA PRO A 106 -6.48 -28.28 -9.25
C PRO A 106 -7.01 -29.62 -8.75
N PRO A 107 -7.68 -29.68 -7.58
CA PRO A 107 -8.25 -30.92 -7.07
C PRO A 107 -9.39 -31.39 -7.99
N LEU A 108 -9.16 -32.54 -8.64
CA LEU A 108 -9.94 -33.16 -9.74
C LEU A 108 -11.46 -33.35 -9.49
N GLU A 109 -11.96 -33.07 -8.29
CA GLU A 109 -13.38 -33.19 -7.89
C GLU A 109 -13.97 -31.82 -7.48
N HIS A 110 -13.83 -30.82 -8.34
CA HIS A 110 -14.14 -29.42 -8.04
C HIS A 110 -15.62 -29.11 -7.70
N GLU A 111 -16.59 -29.89 -8.19
CA GLU A 111 -18.02 -29.51 -8.07
C GLU A 111 -18.61 -29.70 -6.67
N PHE A 112 -18.03 -30.59 -5.84
CA PHE A 112 -18.60 -30.93 -4.52
C PHE A 112 -17.66 -30.65 -3.34
N LEU A 113 -16.38 -30.35 -3.61
CA LEU A 113 -15.43 -30.02 -2.57
C LEU A 113 -15.60 -28.58 -2.10
N THR A 114 -15.44 -28.40 -0.80
CA THR A 114 -15.42 -27.08 -0.18
C THR A 114 -14.08 -26.89 0.53
N PHE A 115 -13.51 -25.70 0.44
CA PHE A 115 -12.20 -25.35 0.96
C PHE A 115 -12.31 -24.37 2.13
N SER A 116 -11.41 -24.53 3.11
CA SER A 116 -11.12 -23.50 4.10
C SER A 116 -9.81 -22.81 3.75
N ILE A 117 -9.79 -21.50 3.92
CA ILE A 117 -8.59 -20.68 3.84
C ILE A 117 -8.23 -20.28 5.26
N ASP A 118 -7.09 -20.77 5.75
CA ASP A 118 -6.58 -20.48 7.07
C ASP A 118 -5.50 -19.39 7.00
N LYS A 119 -5.59 -18.35 7.84
CA LYS A 119 -4.50 -17.38 7.99
C LYS A 119 -3.29 -18.06 8.65
N LEU A 120 -2.14 -18.03 7.97
CA LEU A 120 -0.88 -18.52 8.51
C LEU A 120 -0.17 -17.40 9.26
N ASN A 121 0.55 -17.76 10.32
CA ASN A 121 1.46 -16.82 10.97
C ASN A 121 2.73 -16.68 10.11
N PRO A 122 3.26 -15.47 9.92
CA PRO A 122 4.40 -15.18 9.05
C PRO A 122 5.74 -15.83 9.45
N ASN A 123 5.79 -16.63 10.52
CA ASN A 123 7.00 -17.35 10.96
C ASN A 123 7.39 -18.55 10.07
N ASP A 124 6.72 -18.74 8.92
CA ASP A 124 7.19 -19.68 7.90
C ASP A 124 8.45 -19.08 7.25
N GLN A 125 9.60 -19.71 7.53
CA GLN A 125 10.99 -19.27 7.28
C GLN A 125 11.29 -18.76 5.86
N GLU A 126 10.50 -19.11 4.86
CA GLU A 126 10.75 -18.74 3.46
C GLU A 126 10.47 -17.26 3.17
N THR A 127 9.48 -16.66 3.84
CA THR A 127 9.11 -15.27 3.58
C THR A 127 10.00 -14.27 4.29
N GLU A 128 10.37 -14.57 5.54
CA GLU A 128 11.34 -13.75 6.27
C GLU A 128 12.67 -13.75 5.53
N LYS A 129 13.11 -14.89 5.00
CA LYS A 129 14.39 -14.99 4.29
C LYS A 129 14.46 -14.15 3.01
N SER A 130 13.43 -14.19 2.14
CA SER A 130 13.40 -13.38 0.90
C SER A 130 13.34 -11.88 1.17
N VAL A 131 12.58 -11.47 2.20
CA VAL A 131 12.48 -10.06 2.61
C VAL A 131 13.75 -9.62 3.35
N GLU A 132 14.36 -10.47 4.17
CA GLU A 132 15.65 -10.22 4.82
C GLU A 132 16.78 -10.09 3.81
N GLU A 133 16.87 -10.97 2.81
CA GLU A 133 17.83 -10.87 1.70
C GLU A 133 17.62 -9.56 0.90
N SER A 134 16.37 -9.21 0.60
CA SER A 134 16.03 -7.96 -0.09
C SER A 134 16.32 -6.71 0.75
N LEU A 135 16.14 -6.80 2.08
CA LEU A 135 16.47 -5.74 3.03
C LEU A 135 17.98 -5.65 3.28
N GLU A 136 18.73 -6.74 3.18
CA GLU A 136 20.20 -6.74 3.25
C GLU A 136 20.81 -5.97 2.08
N ILE A 137 20.24 -6.11 0.88
CA ILE A 137 20.61 -5.29 -0.29
C ILE A 137 20.42 -3.80 0.00
N LEU A 138 19.33 -3.41 0.68
CA LEU A 138 19.08 -2.01 1.03
C LEU A 138 19.89 -1.54 2.25
N LYS A 139 20.19 -2.42 3.21
CA LYS A 139 20.99 -2.11 4.40
C LYS A 139 22.47 -1.95 4.05
N SER A 140 22.99 -2.73 3.12
CA SER A 140 24.36 -2.58 2.60
C SER A 140 24.53 -1.23 1.89
N ILE A 141 23.47 -0.77 1.20
CA ILE A 141 23.36 0.56 0.60
C ILE A 141 23.32 1.68 1.66
N GLN A 142 22.58 1.50 2.77
CA GLN A 142 22.36 2.55 3.77
C GLN A 142 23.55 2.78 4.72
N ASN A 143 24.31 1.73 5.06
CA ASN A 143 25.30 1.73 6.15
C ASN A 143 26.67 2.37 5.83
N SER A 144 26.86 3.05 4.70
CA SER A 144 28.11 3.78 4.43
C SER A 144 28.24 5.03 5.32
N ARG A 145 29.35 5.11 6.06
CA ARG A 145 29.68 6.22 6.96
C ARG A 145 29.90 7.52 6.20
N SER A 146 29.45 8.62 6.79
CA SER A 146 29.67 9.99 6.34
C SER A 146 31.16 10.32 6.29
N THR A 147 31.58 10.96 5.21
CA THR A 147 32.72 11.87 5.25
C THR A 147 32.12 13.25 4.99
N ASP A 148 32.13 14.10 6.02
CA ASP A 148 31.65 15.48 5.92
C ASP A 148 32.61 16.26 5.03
N ASN A 149 32.35 16.23 3.72
CA ASN A 149 32.98 17.16 2.81
C ASN A 149 31.86 17.98 2.16
N LEU A 150 31.70 19.23 2.61
CA LEU A 150 31.02 20.27 1.83
C LEU A 150 31.88 20.53 0.58
N TYR A 151 31.69 19.76 -0.48
CA TYR A 151 32.22 20.13 -1.79
C TYR A 151 31.19 20.99 -2.53
N SER A 152 31.62 22.20 -2.89
CA SER A 152 30.94 23.00 -3.91
C SER A 152 31.22 22.36 -5.28
N ALA A 153 30.35 21.45 -5.71
CA ALA A 153 30.43 20.87 -7.04
C ALA A 153 30.26 21.98 -8.12
N PRO A 154 30.95 21.89 -9.27
CA PRO A 154 30.74 22.82 -10.38
C PRO A 154 29.32 22.69 -10.92
N ALA A 155 28.72 23.81 -11.34
CA ALA A 155 27.32 23.85 -11.75
C ALA A 155 27.07 23.04 -13.03
N ALA A 156 26.50 21.84 -12.90
CA ALA A 156 25.68 21.28 -13.95
C ALA A 156 24.44 22.18 -14.09
N SER A 157 24.37 23.01 -15.11
CA SER A 157 23.16 23.81 -15.37
C SER A 157 22.15 22.92 -16.09
N PHE A 158 21.15 22.40 -15.38
CA PHE A 158 19.99 21.79 -16.02
C PHE A 158 18.85 22.80 -16.18
N LYS A 159 18.03 22.58 -17.20
CA LYS A 159 16.77 23.29 -17.35
C LYS A 159 15.67 22.44 -16.69
N PRO A 160 15.00 22.94 -15.65
CA PRO A 160 14.00 22.15 -14.95
C PRO A 160 12.83 21.85 -15.86
N ILE A 161 12.33 20.63 -15.76
CA ILE A 161 11.13 20.18 -16.47
C ILE A 161 9.90 20.60 -15.65
N SER A 162 9.95 20.42 -14.33
CA SER A 162 8.95 20.98 -13.42
C SER A 162 9.11 22.50 -13.30
N LYS A 163 7.98 23.21 -13.27
CA LYS A 163 7.95 24.67 -13.14
C LYS A 163 7.86 25.16 -11.68
N THR A 164 7.76 24.24 -10.72
CA THR A 164 7.39 24.54 -9.33
C THR A 164 8.52 24.36 -8.32
N LEU A 165 9.72 23.96 -8.76
CA LEU A 165 10.87 23.76 -7.88
C LEU A 165 11.34 25.08 -7.28
N ASP A 166 11.67 25.10 -5.99
CA ASP A 166 12.41 26.22 -5.41
C ASP A 166 13.92 26.08 -5.60
N GLN A 167 14.66 27.12 -5.20
CA GLN A 167 16.11 27.15 -5.33
C GLN A 167 16.80 26.01 -4.58
N THR A 168 16.32 25.60 -3.39
CA THR A 168 16.96 24.52 -2.62
C THR A 168 16.81 23.17 -3.31
N GLN A 169 15.64 22.93 -3.94
CA GLN A 169 15.38 21.73 -4.72
C GLN A 169 16.18 21.75 -6.03
N MET A 170 16.27 22.91 -6.69
CA MET A 170 17.10 23.09 -7.89
C MET A 170 18.58 22.84 -7.58
N ASP A 171 19.11 23.42 -6.51
CA ASP A 171 20.49 23.23 -6.06
C ASP A 171 20.77 21.78 -5.70
N THR A 172 19.80 21.10 -5.07
CA THR A 172 19.88 19.67 -4.77
C THR A 172 20.02 18.85 -6.05
N VAL A 173 19.15 19.05 -7.04
CA VAL A 173 19.21 18.32 -8.31
C VAL A 173 20.50 18.66 -9.07
N ASN A 174 20.90 19.93 -9.12
CA ASN A 174 22.16 20.37 -9.75
C ASN A 174 23.36 19.66 -9.12
N SER A 175 23.41 19.59 -7.79
CA SER A 175 24.50 18.99 -7.03
C SER A 175 24.64 17.50 -7.37
N ILE A 176 23.53 16.76 -7.38
CA ILE A 176 23.52 15.32 -7.69
C ILE A 176 23.93 15.08 -9.15
N LEU A 177 23.42 15.87 -10.10
CA LEU A 177 23.78 15.74 -11.52
C LEU A 177 25.24 16.13 -11.81
N ALA A 178 25.83 17.00 -10.98
CA ALA A 178 27.25 17.37 -11.08
C ALA A 178 28.18 16.30 -10.53
N THR A 179 27.67 15.35 -9.74
CA THR A 179 28.42 14.24 -9.13
C THR A 179 27.83 12.89 -9.57
N PRO A 180 27.84 12.55 -10.87
CA PRO A 180 27.19 11.34 -11.40
C PRO A 180 27.78 10.03 -10.86
N ASP A 181 29.02 10.07 -10.37
CA ASP A 181 29.73 8.91 -9.82
C ASP A 181 29.63 8.83 -8.28
N GLU A 182 28.90 9.73 -7.61
CA GLU A 182 28.77 9.75 -6.15
C GLU A 182 27.36 9.38 -5.69
N ALA A 183 27.25 8.64 -4.59
CA ALA A 183 25.96 8.42 -3.97
C ALA A 183 25.48 9.70 -3.28
N SER A 184 24.17 9.96 -3.35
CA SER A 184 23.58 11.18 -2.82
C SER A 184 22.40 10.88 -1.90
N GLU A 185 22.24 11.67 -0.85
CA GLU A 185 21.10 11.61 0.06
C GLU A 185 20.37 12.96 0.07
N ILE A 186 19.07 12.93 -0.24
CA ILE A 186 18.16 14.06 -0.11
C ILE A 186 17.38 13.88 1.20
N LYS A 187 17.76 14.65 2.22
CA LYS A 187 17.06 14.74 3.49
C LYS A 187 15.98 15.81 3.45
N GLY A 188 14.92 15.63 4.22
CA GLY A 188 13.92 16.67 4.39
C GLY A 188 12.79 16.23 5.30
N LEU A 189 12.26 17.14 6.11
CA LEU A 189 11.08 16.83 6.92
C LEU A 189 9.87 16.55 6.02
N PRO A 190 8.83 15.87 6.53
CA PRO A 190 7.60 15.66 5.79
C PRO A 190 7.03 17.01 5.27
N GLY A 191 6.83 17.12 3.96
CA GLY A 191 6.28 18.31 3.29
C GLY A 191 7.29 19.23 2.62
N THR A 192 8.58 18.89 2.70
CA THR A 192 9.67 19.64 2.04
C THR A 192 9.79 19.40 0.53
N GLY A 193 8.91 18.57 -0.05
CA GLY A 193 8.91 18.28 -1.47
C GLY A 193 9.98 17.28 -1.93
N LYS A 194 10.43 16.36 -1.07
CA LYS A 194 11.39 15.29 -1.44
C LYS A 194 10.97 14.51 -2.66
N THR A 195 9.73 14.02 -2.70
CA THR A 195 9.20 13.30 -3.86
C THR A 195 9.20 14.19 -5.10
N THR A 196 8.86 15.47 -4.99
CA THR A 196 8.90 16.41 -6.12
C THR A 196 10.32 16.62 -6.65
N THR A 197 11.29 16.74 -5.73
CA THR A 197 12.72 16.88 -6.05
C THR A 197 13.27 15.61 -6.70
N MET A 198 12.89 14.45 -6.16
CA MET A 198 13.24 13.13 -6.71
C MET A 198 12.66 12.93 -8.12
N ILE A 199 11.40 13.34 -8.36
CA ILE A 199 10.78 13.27 -9.68
C ILE A 199 11.56 14.11 -10.68
N GLU A 200 11.92 15.35 -10.34
CA GLU A 200 12.75 16.18 -11.22
C GLU A 200 14.11 15.52 -11.50
N LEU A 201 14.79 14.99 -10.48
CA LEU A 201 16.04 14.27 -10.64
C LEU A 201 15.89 13.10 -11.62
N VAL A 202 14.86 12.26 -11.45
CA VAL A 202 14.56 11.15 -12.37
C VAL A 202 14.39 11.67 -13.80
N LEU A 203 13.59 12.72 -14.00
CA LEU A 203 13.35 13.26 -15.34
C LEU A 203 14.64 13.76 -16.00
N GLN A 204 15.55 14.38 -15.26
CA GLN A 204 16.86 14.80 -15.78
C GLN A 204 17.77 13.60 -16.10
N LEU A 205 17.77 12.57 -15.26
CA LEU A 205 18.52 11.33 -15.52
C LEU A 205 18.03 10.66 -16.81
N ILE A 206 16.71 10.56 -17.01
CA ILE A 206 16.11 10.00 -18.24
C ILE A 206 16.46 10.83 -19.47
N LYS A 207 16.43 12.16 -19.36
CA LYS A 207 16.83 13.06 -20.45
C LYS A 207 18.30 12.88 -20.84
N ASN A 208 19.15 12.52 -19.88
CA ASN A 208 20.55 12.19 -20.10
C ASN A 208 20.76 10.74 -20.59
N GLY A 209 19.69 10.00 -20.89
CA GLY A 209 19.75 8.64 -21.43
C GLY A 209 19.95 7.54 -20.38
N ASN A 210 19.88 7.89 -19.08
CA ASN A 210 20.04 6.92 -18.01
C ASN A 210 18.77 6.11 -17.77
N LYS A 211 18.96 4.93 -17.21
CA LYS A 211 17.92 4.02 -16.75
C LYS A 211 17.91 3.95 -15.23
N VAL A 212 16.73 4.12 -14.63
CA VAL A 212 16.58 4.29 -13.19
C VAL A 212 15.68 3.20 -12.60
N LEU A 213 16.10 2.58 -11.50
CA LEU A 213 15.26 1.74 -10.64
C LEU A 213 14.84 2.53 -9.40
N ILE A 214 13.54 2.71 -9.18
CA ILE A 214 12.97 3.33 -7.99
C ILE A 214 12.41 2.23 -7.09
N CYS A 215 12.82 2.25 -5.82
CA CYS A 215 12.37 1.30 -4.81
C CYS A 215 11.73 2.01 -3.61
N SER A 216 10.59 1.50 -3.13
CA SER A 216 9.93 2.00 -1.92
C SER A 216 9.40 0.84 -1.07
N LYS A 217 9.28 1.05 0.25
CA LYS A 217 8.68 0.06 1.17
C LYS A 217 7.16 -0.08 0.99
N SER A 218 6.51 0.92 0.38
CA SER A 218 5.05 0.99 0.26
C SER A 218 4.63 1.08 -1.20
N GLN A 219 3.77 0.15 -1.62
CA GLN A 219 3.16 0.17 -2.95
C GLN A 219 2.37 1.46 -3.18
N VAL A 220 1.74 2.01 -2.14
CA VAL A 220 1.01 3.28 -2.20
C VAL A 220 1.94 4.45 -2.58
N SER A 221 3.18 4.43 -2.07
CA SER A 221 4.19 5.44 -2.43
C SER A 221 4.65 5.29 -3.87
N LEU A 222 4.81 4.05 -4.37
CA LEU A 222 5.14 3.81 -5.77
C LEU A 222 4.03 4.27 -6.72
N ASP A 223 2.77 4.01 -6.38
CA ASP A 223 1.62 4.45 -7.17
C ASP A 223 1.58 6.00 -7.25
N SER A 224 1.88 6.69 -6.13
CA SER A 224 2.00 8.16 -6.08
C SER A 224 3.16 8.69 -6.92
N ILE A 225 4.32 8.04 -6.88
CA ILE A 225 5.48 8.39 -7.71
C ILE A 225 5.15 8.18 -9.20
N LEU A 226 4.52 7.06 -9.54
CA LEU A 226 4.13 6.72 -10.90
C LEU A 226 3.13 7.74 -11.46
N ASP A 227 2.14 8.15 -10.65
CA ASP A 227 1.16 9.18 -11.03
C ASP A 227 1.83 10.52 -11.31
N LYS A 228 2.79 10.94 -10.47
CA LYS A 228 3.57 12.16 -10.69
C LYS A 228 4.46 12.07 -11.93
N LEU A 229 5.10 10.93 -12.20
CA LEU A 229 5.86 10.73 -13.43
C LEU A 229 4.96 10.83 -14.66
N PHE A 230 3.76 10.27 -14.59
CA PHE A 230 2.78 10.31 -15.69
C PHE A 230 2.41 11.75 -16.09
N GLU A 231 2.31 12.68 -15.14
CA GLU A 231 2.01 14.09 -15.42
C GLU A 231 3.04 14.73 -16.36
N PHE A 232 4.30 14.29 -16.34
CA PHE A 232 5.40 14.84 -17.15
C PHE A 232 5.64 14.12 -18.47
N LYS A 233 4.77 13.18 -18.88
CA LYS A 233 4.95 12.42 -20.13
C LYS A 233 4.92 13.31 -21.38
N LYS A 234 4.23 14.45 -21.34
CA LYS A 234 4.18 15.41 -22.46
C LYS A 234 5.49 16.19 -22.58
N GLU A 235 6.06 16.61 -21.46
CA GLU A 235 7.29 17.39 -21.36
C GLU A 235 8.55 16.53 -21.53
N CYS A 236 8.47 15.25 -21.16
CA CYS A 236 9.54 14.26 -21.32
C CYS A 236 9.02 13.05 -22.13
N PRO A 237 8.94 13.14 -23.48
CA PRO A 237 8.39 12.05 -24.32
C PRO A 237 9.18 10.74 -24.25
N SER A 238 10.46 10.80 -23.87
CA SER A 238 11.28 9.61 -23.66
C SER A 238 10.85 8.83 -22.41
N LEU A 239 10.13 9.43 -21.46
CA LEU A 239 9.72 8.80 -20.20
C LEU A 239 8.85 7.55 -20.45
N ASN A 240 9.38 6.38 -20.09
CA ASN A 240 8.70 5.08 -20.20
C ASN A 240 8.81 4.32 -18.87
N PRO A 241 7.94 4.65 -17.90
CA PRO A 241 7.95 4.02 -16.58
C PRO A 241 7.26 2.65 -16.62
N THR A 242 7.78 1.67 -15.90
CA THR A 242 7.14 0.36 -15.69
C THR A 242 7.16 0.00 -14.21
N ALA A 243 5.99 -0.27 -13.65
CA ALA A 243 5.86 -0.75 -12.28
C ALA A 243 5.79 -2.27 -12.23
N ILE A 244 6.54 -2.88 -11.31
CA ILE A 244 6.46 -4.30 -10.96
C ILE A 244 5.61 -4.42 -9.70
N GLY A 245 4.72 -5.42 -9.68
CA GLY A 245 3.76 -5.63 -8.60
C GLY A 245 2.34 -5.30 -9.04
N GLN A 246 1.47 -4.99 -8.08
CA GLN A 246 0.08 -4.66 -8.33
C GLN A 246 -0.28 -3.27 -7.81
N PRO A 247 -1.25 -2.59 -8.45
CA PRO A 247 -1.76 -1.34 -7.93
C PRO A 247 -2.35 -1.55 -6.54
N SER A 248 -1.94 -0.72 -5.58
CA SER A 248 -2.43 -0.77 -4.20
C SER A 248 -3.88 -0.28 -4.06
N SER A 249 -4.41 0.39 -5.08
CA SER A 249 -5.69 1.08 -5.03
C SER A 249 -6.38 1.17 -6.40
N ILE A 250 -7.72 1.14 -6.40
CA ILE A 250 -8.58 1.26 -7.60
C ILE A 250 -8.50 2.67 -8.24
N TYR A 251 -7.93 3.65 -7.53
CA TYR A 251 -8.04 5.08 -7.79
C TYR A 251 -7.32 5.62 -9.04
N SER A 252 -6.67 4.79 -9.83
CA SER A 252 -6.07 5.28 -11.08
C SER A 252 -6.07 4.22 -12.18
N PRO A 253 -7.23 3.96 -12.82
CA PRO A 253 -7.30 3.13 -14.03
C PRO A 253 -6.29 3.59 -15.09
N ARG A 254 -5.98 4.89 -15.14
CA ARG A 254 -4.95 5.44 -16.02
C ARG A 254 -3.53 4.89 -15.77
N LEU A 255 -3.21 4.46 -14.55
CA LEU A 255 -1.89 3.90 -14.22
C LEU A 255 -1.77 2.41 -14.51
N SER A 256 -2.89 1.69 -14.66
CA SER A 256 -2.91 0.25 -14.92
C SER A 256 -1.99 -0.13 -16.08
N ASN A 257 -2.01 0.63 -17.17
CA ASN A 257 -1.19 0.41 -18.37
C ASN A 257 0.32 0.55 -18.16
N TYR A 258 0.78 1.00 -16.99
CA TYR A 258 2.19 1.11 -16.66
C TYR A 258 2.70 -0.07 -15.82
N PHE A 259 1.82 -0.95 -15.35
CA PHE A 259 2.25 -2.18 -14.67
C PHE A 259 2.77 -3.20 -15.68
N LEU A 260 3.81 -3.95 -15.30
CA LEU A 260 4.50 -4.92 -16.15
C LEU A 260 3.52 -5.90 -16.81
N ASP A 261 2.62 -6.49 -16.02
CA ASP A 261 1.58 -7.42 -16.45
C ASP A 261 0.70 -6.81 -17.54
N ASN A 262 0.20 -5.60 -17.31
CA ASN A 262 -0.67 -4.93 -18.27
C ASN A 262 0.10 -4.51 -19.53
N LYS A 263 1.38 -4.13 -19.42
CA LYS A 263 2.21 -3.85 -20.60
C LYS A 263 2.41 -5.08 -21.48
N ILE A 264 2.62 -6.25 -20.88
CA ILE A 264 2.72 -7.52 -21.62
C ILE A 264 1.37 -7.87 -22.26
N LEU A 265 0.27 -7.73 -21.52
CA LEU A 265 -1.06 -8.09 -22.01
C LEU A 265 -1.65 -7.08 -23.02
N ASN A 266 -1.15 -5.85 -23.04
CA ASN A 266 -1.52 -4.85 -24.03
C ASN A 266 -0.79 -5.03 -25.37
N ASP A 267 0.29 -5.80 -25.41
CA ASP A 267 0.93 -6.23 -26.66
C ASP A 267 0.15 -7.38 -27.28
N GLU A 268 -0.36 -7.18 -28.50
CA GLU A 268 -1.28 -8.12 -29.15
C GLU A 268 -0.65 -9.50 -29.36
N TYR A 269 0.62 -9.53 -29.76
CA TYR A 269 1.35 -10.78 -29.97
C TYR A 269 1.57 -11.53 -28.67
N SER A 270 2.11 -10.86 -27.65
CA SER A 270 2.34 -11.45 -26.32
C SER A 270 1.05 -11.97 -25.70
N TYR A 271 -0.03 -11.20 -25.80
CA TYR A 271 -1.36 -11.60 -25.35
C TYR A 271 -1.87 -12.86 -26.06
N GLN A 272 -1.76 -12.92 -27.39
CA GLN A 272 -2.19 -14.09 -28.17
C GLN A 272 -1.43 -15.35 -27.75
N VAL A 273 -0.09 -15.29 -27.68
CA VAL A 273 0.75 -16.42 -27.29
C VAL A 273 0.39 -16.91 -25.88
N ILE A 274 0.33 -16.01 -24.90
CA ILE A 274 -0.04 -16.35 -23.53
C ILE A 274 -1.44 -16.97 -23.46
N ARG A 275 -2.41 -16.39 -24.19
CA ARG A 275 -3.80 -16.86 -24.20
C ARG A 275 -3.93 -18.24 -24.81
N GLU A 276 -3.22 -18.53 -25.89
CA GLU A 276 -3.24 -19.84 -26.56
C GLU A 276 -2.64 -20.92 -25.66
N SER A 277 -1.48 -20.68 -25.07
CA SER A 277 -0.86 -21.61 -24.12
C SER A 277 -1.78 -21.88 -22.92
N ARG A 278 -2.41 -20.84 -22.36
CA ARG A 278 -3.36 -20.99 -21.24
C ARG A 278 -4.57 -21.83 -21.64
N LYS A 279 -5.15 -21.60 -22.82
CA LYS A 279 -6.28 -22.41 -23.32
C LYS A 279 -5.92 -23.89 -23.46
N GLU A 280 -4.72 -24.19 -23.95
CA GLU A 280 -4.24 -25.57 -24.08
C GLU A 280 -4.10 -26.24 -22.70
N ILE A 281 -3.46 -25.54 -21.76
CA ILE A 281 -3.30 -25.98 -20.38
C ILE A 281 -4.67 -26.23 -19.71
N ASP A 282 -5.60 -25.28 -19.83
CA ASP A 282 -6.95 -25.39 -19.26
C ASP A 282 -7.72 -26.58 -19.85
N SER A 283 -7.59 -26.82 -21.15
CA SER A 283 -8.19 -27.99 -21.80
C SER A 283 -7.60 -29.31 -21.29
N LEU A 284 -6.30 -29.36 -21.03
CA LEU A 284 -5.65 -30.55 -20.47
C LEU A 284 -6.07 -30.79 -19.02
N PHE A 285 -6.16 -29.73 -18.21
CA PHE A 285 -6.72 -29.82 -16.86
C PHE A 285 -8.15 -30.33 -16.87
N TYR A 286 -9.00 -29.85 -17.78
CA TYR A 286 -10.37 -30.34 -17.92
C TYR A 286 -10.40 -31.83 -18.30
N ASN A 287 -9.54 -32.26 -19.22
CA ASN A 287 -9.48 -33.66 -19.64
C ASN A 287 -9.01 -34.61 -18.53
N LEU A 288 -8.19 -34.14 -17.56
CA LEU A 288 -7.78 -34.96 -16.42
C LEU A 288 -8.95 -35.52 -15.60
N ILE A 289 -10.13 -34.90 -15.66
CA ILE A 289 -11.34 -35.36 -14.97
C ILE A 289 -11.81 -36.72 -15.53
N PHE A 290 -11.65 -36.93 -16.84
CA PHE A 290 -12.18 -38.11 -17.55
C PHE A 290 -11.13 -39.20 -17.79
N ILE A 291 -9.86 -38.91 -17.49
CA ILE A 291 -8.73 -39.83 -17.70
C ILE A 291 -8.62 -40.82 -16.53
N LYS A 292 -8.28 -42.08 -16.82
CA LYS A 292 -8.05 -43.14 -15.81
C LYS A 292 -6.82 -42.82 -14.96
N GLU A 293 -6.81 -43.21 -13.68
CA GLU A 293 -5.71 -42.93 -12.74
C GLU A 293 -4.31 -43.28 -13.28
N GLU A 294 -4.18 -44.41 -13.98
CA GLU A 294 -2.89 -44.86 -14.56
C GLU A 294 -2.34 -43.91 -15.64
N GLU A 295 -3.20 -43.14 -16.32
CA GLU A 295 -2.82 -42.20 -17.38
C GLU A 295 -2.71 -40.75 -16.87
N LYS A 296 -3.20 -40.46 -15.66
CA LYS A 296 -3.18 -39.11 -15.08
C LYS A 296 -1.78 -38.60 -14.85
N GLU A 297 -0.84 -39.46 -14.47
CA GLU A 297 0.56 -39.06 -14.21
C GLU A 297 1.22 -38.50 -15.48
N ASN A 298 1.03 -39.16 -16.62
CA ASN A 298 1.57 -38.69 -17.91
C ASN A 298 0.93 -37.35 -18.33
N ALA A 299 -0.37 -37.21 -18.15
CA ALA A 299 -1.07 -35.96 -18.45
C ALA A 299 -0.61 -34.81 -17.54
N LYS A 300 -0.39 -35.06 -16.23
CA LYS A 300 0.19 -34.08 -15.30
C LYS A 300 1.60 -33.65 -15.71
N ASN A 301 2.45 -34.60 -16.13
CA ASN A 301 3.80 -34.29 -16.62
C ASN A 301 3.75 -33.39 -17.87
N LYS A 302 2.82 -33.64 -18.80
CA LYS A 302 2.64 -32.80 -19.98
C LYS A 302 2.18 -31.38 -19.61
N ILE A 303 1.26 -31.25 -18.67
CA ILE A 303 0.80 -29.96 -18.15
C ILE A 303 1.97 -29.18 -17.52
N ASN A 304 2.76 -29.83 -16.66
CA ASN A 304 3.93 -29.21 -16.04
C ASN A 304 4.91 -28.68 -17.10
N GLN A 305 5.18 -29.46 -18.14
CA GLN A 305 6.05 -29.02 -19.23
C GLN A 305 5.52 -27.75 -19.94
N LEU A 306 4.23 -27.73 -20.29
CA LEU A 306 3.61 -26.56 -20.93
C LEU A 306 3.61 -25.34 -20.02
N LEU A 307 3.40 -25.53 -18.72
CA LEU A 307 3.46 -24.45 -17.75
C LEU A 307 4.89 -23.90 -17.64
N GLU A 308 5.93 -24.75 -17.59
CA GLU A 308 7.32 -24.29 -17.61
C GLU A 308 7.65 -23.49 -18.88
N GLU A 309 7.15 -23.93 -20.03
CA GLU A 309 7.29 -23.22 -21.30
C GLU A 309 6.57 -21.85 -21.27
N LEU A 310 5.36 -21.80 -20.71
CA LEU A 310 4.61 -20.56 -20.51
C LEU A 310 5.38 -19.58 -19.61
N VAL A 311 5.92 -20.05 -18.48
CA VAL A 311 6.70 -19.20 -17.56
C VAL A 311 7.97 -18.65 -18.22
N LYS A 312 8.68 -19.47 -18.99
CA LYS A 312 9.85 -19.02 -19.77
C LYS A 312 9.46 -17.95 -20.78
N THR A 313 8.32 -18.14 -21.46
CA THR A 313 7.80 -17.21 -22.46
C THR A 313 7.39 -15.88 -21.83
N GLU A 314 6.61 -15.90 -20.75
CA GLU A 314 6.24 -14.72 -19.97
C GLU A 314 7.47 -13.98 -19.46
N LYS A 315 8.50 -14.69 -18.97
CA LYS A 315 9.76 -14.08 -18.56
C LYS A 315 10.49 -13.39 -19.71
N SER A 316 10.45 -13.98 -20.90
CA SER A 316 11.01 -13.35 -22.11
C SER A 316 10.30 -12.04 -22.44
N PHE A 317 8.97 -12.03 -22.43
CA PHE A 317 8.17 -10.82 -22.67
C PHE A 317 8.41 -9.76 -21.59
N ALA A 318 8.41 -10.15 -20.31
CA ALA A 318 8.72 -9.26 -19.21
C ALA A 318 10.11 -8.62 -19.36
N ASN A 319 11.13 -9.41 -19.70
CA ASN A 319 12.49 -8.92 -19.93
C ASN A 319 12.54 -7.93 -21.10
N GLN A 320 11.75 -8.14 -22.15
CA GLN A 320 11.67 -7.19 -23.27
C GLN A 320 11.04 -5.87 -22.83
N VAL A 321 9.89 -5.90 -22.16
CA VAL A 321 9.25 -4.69 -21.61
C VAL A 321 10.20 -3.95 -20.67
N LEU A 322 10.88 -4.66 -19.78
CA LEU A 322 11.82 -4.07 -18.84
C LEU A 322 13.04 -3.49 -19.54
N LYS A 323 13.55 -4.08 -20.63
CA LYS A 323 14.63 -3.51 -21.46
C LYS A 323 14.22 -2.17 -22.06
N ASP A 324 13.01 -2.09 -22.61
CA ASP A 324 12.49 -0.89 -23.28
C ASP A 324 12.07 0.21 -22.29
N SER A 325 11.93 -0.13 -21.01
CA SER A 325 11.64 0.81 -19.92
C SER A 325 12.89 1.57 -19.49
N ASN A 326 12.73 2.84 -19.14
CA ASN A 326 13.83 3.65 -18.59
C ASN A 326 13.62 4.07 -17.13
N VAL A 327 12.41 3.95 -16.59
CA VAL A 327 12.15 4.00 -15.15
C VAL A 327 11.46 2.70 -14.75
N ILE A 328 12.02 1.96 -13.80
CA ILE A 328 11.39 0.78 -13.21
C ILE A 328 11.01 1.10 -11.78
N LEU A 329 9.78 0.82 -11.37
CA LEU A 329 9.30 1.02 -10.01
C LEU A 329 9.00 -0.33 -9.38
N THR A 330 9.47 -0.58 -8.15
CA THR A 330 9.27 -1.86 -7.46
C THR A 330 9.21 -1.66 -5.95
N SER A 331 8.43 -2.48 -5.25
CA SER A 331 8.50 -2.50 -3.79
C SER A 331 9.79 -3.18 -3.34
N THR A 332 10.19 -2.94 -2.09
CA THR A 332 11.29 -3.69 -1.49
C THR A 332 11.03 -5.20 -1.46
N LYS A 333 9.76 -5.64 -1.49
CA LYS A 333 9.41 -7.07 -1.49
C LYS A 333 9.64 -7.74 -2.83
N GLU A 334 9.50 -7.00 -3.94
CA GLU A 334 9.70 -7.58 -5.27
C GLU A 334 11.15 -7.43 -5.78
N LEU A 335 12.08 -6.93 -4.96
CA LEU A 335 13.51 -6.89 -5.31
C LEU A 335 14.10 -8.28 -5.57
N SER A 336 13.58 -9.32 -4.91
CA SER A 336 13.96 -10.72 -5.15
C SER A 336 13.28 -11.32 -6.39
N SER A 337 12.47 -10.54 -7.12
CA SER A 337 11.78 -11.01 -8.31
C SER A 337 12.76 -11.54 -9.36
N PRO A 338 12.49 -12.70 -9.98
CA PRO A 338 13.33 -13.26 -11.03
C PRO A 338 13.43 -12.36 -12.27
N TYR A 339 12.57 -11.35 -12.41
CA TYR A 339 12.61 -10.36 -13.49
C TYR A 339 13.71 -9.30 -13.30
N LEU A 340 14.12 -9.04 -12.05
CA LEU A 340 15.11 -8.01 -11.74
C LEU A 340 16.54 -8.52 -11.78
N LYS A 341 16.76 -9.84 -11.74
CA LYS A 341 18.08 -10.46 -11.64
C LYS A 341 19.06 -10.04 -12.74
N ASP A 342 18.56 -9.90 -13.97
CA ASP A 342 19.37 -9.54 -15.15
C ASP A 342 19.16 -8.08 -15.59
N LEU A 343 18.41 -7.30 -14.80
CA LEU A 343 18.09 -5.92 -15.13
C LEU A 343 19.33 -5.03 -14.97
N LYS A 344 19.70 -4.37 -16.05
CA LYS A 344 20.74 -3.33 -16.04
C LYS A 344 20.08 -1.97 -15.87
N VAL A 345 20.49 -1.24 -14.85
CA VAL A 345 20.11 0.15 -14.59
C VAL A 345 21.36 0.96 -14.26
N ASP A 346 21.32 2.26 -14.50
CA ASP A 346 22.43 3.18 -14.24
C ASP A 346 22.33 3.78 -12.84
N TYR A 347 21.11 3.98 -12.33
CA TYR A 347 20.85 4.52 -10.99
C TYR A 347 19.80 3.70 -10.23
N ILE A 348 19.99 3.58 -8.92
CA ILE A 348 18.99 3.09 -7.97
C ILE A 348 18.58 4.26 -7.08
N ILE A 349 17.28 4.49 -6.97
CA ILE A 349 16.69 5.50 -6.08
C ILE A 349 15.82 4.81 -5.05
N THR A 350 16.00 5.14 -3.76
CA THR A 350 15.15 4.60 -2.69
C THR A 350 14.36 5.72 -2.03
N ASP A 351 13.04 5.53 -1.92
CA ASP A 351 12.13 6.48 -1.27
C ASP A 351 11.73 5.99 0.12
N SER A 352 12.00 6.81 1.13
CA SER A 352 11.63 6.56 2.52
C SER A 352 11.00 7.80 3.16
N SER A 353 10.36 7.63 4.31
CA SER A 353 9.69 8.71 5.05
C SER A 353 10.57 9.94 5.27
N ASP A 354 11.87 9.74 5.49
CA ASP A 354 12.80 10.77 5.98
C ASP A 354 13.87 11.14 4.95
N SER A 355 14.32 10.20 4.13
CA SER A 355 15.37 10.44 3.13
C SER A 355 15.05 9.78 1.77
N VAL A 356 15.54 10.39 0.70
CA VAL A 356 15.66 9.76 -0.62
C VAL A 356 17.13 9.53 -0.91
N TYR A 357 17.52 8.31 -1.28
CA TYR A 357 18.89 8.02 -1.72
C TYR A 357 18.93 7.86 -3.23
N CYS A 358 19.95 8.41 -3.89
CA CYS A 358 20.25 8.18 -5.30
C CYS A 358 21.65 7.59 -5.42
N ILE A 359 21.77 6.43 -6.06
CA ILE A 359 23.00 5.62 -6.07
C ILE A 359 23.33 5.22 -7.51
N PRO A 360 24.46 5.65 -8.07
CA PRO A 360 24.92 5.17 -9.38
C PRO A 360 25.40 3.71 -9.28
N VAL A 361 24.96 2.87 -10.21
CA VAL A 361 25.22 1.41 -10.20
C VAL A 361 26.66 1.06 -10.56
N GLN A 362 27.40 1.95 -11.23
CA GLN A 362 28.83 1.76 -11.50
C GLN A 362 29.65 1.57 -10.21
N ASN A 363 29.12 2.01 -9.06
CA ASN A 363 29.71 1.81 -7.73
C ASN A 363 29.33 0.49 -7.04
N LEU A 364 28.50 -0.36 -7.66
CA LEU A 364 28.02 -1.63 -7.08
C LEU A 364 28.85 -2.85 -7.51
N THR A 365 30.10 -2.66 -7.96
CA THR A 365 30.96 -3.72 -8.55
C THR A 365 31.24 -4.93 -7.66
N THR A 366 30.78 -4.96 -6.41
CA THR A 366 30.58 -6.21 -5.66
C THR A 366 29.44 -6.02 -4.68
N PHE A 367 28.28 -6.61 -4.97
CA PHE A 367 27.11 -6.69 -4.06
C PHE A 367 27.46 -7.22 -2.65
N ASN A 368 28.64 -7.85 -2.48
CA ASN A 368 29.01 -8.48 -1.21
C ASN A 368 29.98 -7.71 -0.32
N HIS A 369 30.86 -6.82 -0.78
CA HIS A 369 31.77 -6.14 0.14
C HIS A 369 32.42 -4.94 -0.55
N GLN A 370 31.78 -3.76 -0.48
CA GLN A 370 32.51 -2.50 -0.54
C GLN A 370 31.64 -1.35 -0.04
N THR A 371 32.22 -0.55 0.85
CA THR A 371 31.68 0.69 1.39
C THR A 371 31.47 1.67 0.24
N ILE A 372 30.23 2.15 0.02
CA ILE A 372 29.97 3.26 -0.91
C ILE A 372 30.70 4.48 -0.34
N ASN A 373 31.84 4.83 -0.95
CA ASN A 373 32.61 6.01 -0.60
C ASN A 373 32.01 7.23 -1.31
N SER A 374 31.93 8.36 -0.60
CA SER A 374 31.30 9.66 -0.96
C SER A 374 29.77 9.67 -0.92
N LYS A 375 29.22 10.40 0.07
CA LYS A 375 27.79 10.73 0.19
C LYS A 375 27.65 12.24 0.06
N ASN A 376 27.07 12.70 -1.04
CA ASN A 376 26.62 14.09 -1.17
C ASN A 376 25.28 14.24 -0.44
N ILE A 377 25.27 14.90 0.72
CA ILE A 377 24.07 15.08 1.54
C ILE A 377 23.50 16.47 1.30
N THR A 378 22.27 16.51 0.82
CA THR A 378 21.50 17.74 0.62
C THR A 378 20.29 17.70 1.55
N THR A 379 19.91 18.85 2.12
CA THR A 379 18.77 18.94 3.04
C THR A 379 17.78 19.97 2.53
N LEU A 380 16.56 19.53 2.24
CA LEU A 380 15.44 20.40 1.92
C LEU A 380 14.89 20.98 3.22
N THR A 381 14.92 22.31 3.32
CA THR A 381 14.54 23.04 4.54
C THR A 381 13.18 23.71 4.43
N LYS A 382 12.78 24.12 3.22
CA LYS A 382 11.49 24.77 2.99
C LYS A 382 10.38 23.74 3.05
N ASN A 383 9.48 23.88 4.03
CA ASN A 383 8.27 23.09 4.10
C ASN A 383 7.19 23.77 3.23
N TYR A 384 6.60 23.02 2.31
CA TYR A 384 5.52 23.48 1.44
C TYR A 384 4.15 23.04 1.95
N ARG A 385 4.11 22.21 3.00
CA ARG A 385 2.88 22.01 3.75
C ARG A 385 2.52 23.31 4.43
N ASN A 386 1.23 23.56 4.48
CA ASN A 386 0.66 24.83 4.89
C ASN A 386 1.40 25.38 6.13
N ASN A 387 2.06 26.54 5.94
CA ASN A 387 2.99 27.11 6.92
C ASN A 387 2.34 27.29 8.30
N HIS A 388 1.02 27.44 8.39
CA HIS A 388 0.33 27.44 9.66
C HIS A 388 0.49 26.10 10.39
N ILE A 389 -0.07 24.97 9.93
CA ILE A 389 -0.17 23.77 10.79
C ILE A 389 1.18 23.23 11.28
N ILE A 390 2.25 23.34 10.48
CA ILE A 390 3.58 22.86 10.87
C ILE A 390 4.39 23.91 11.65
N SER A 391 4.25 25.23 11.38
CA SER A 391 4.84 26.23 12.29
C SER A 391 4.20 26.09 13.67
N LEU A 392 2.87 25.91 13.71
CA LEU A 392 2.06 25.67 14.89
C LEU A 392 2.55 24.47 15.74
N MET A 393 3.07 23.39 15.13
CA MET A 393 3.68 22.27 15.88
C MET A 393 5.15 22.50 16.28
N ASN A 394 5.91 23.32 15.55
CA ASN A 394 7.35 23.51 15.75
C ASN A 394 7.73 24.77 16.54
N SER A 395 6.81 25.73 16.72
CA SER A 395 7.10 26.99 17.41
C SER A 395 6.42 27.04 18.78
N SER A 396 7.20 26.87 19.85
CA SER A 396 6.86 27.37 21.19
C SER A 396 7.05 28.90 21.30
N SER A 397 7.17 29.64 20.19
CA SER A 397 7.38 31.09 20.21
C SER A 397 7.04 31.75 18.87
N ASN A 398 6.22 32.80 18.99
CA ASN A 398 6.04 33.97 18.12
C ASN A 398 4.92 33.98 17.06
N ASN A 399 3.91 34.77 17.45
CA ASN A 399 2.93 35.56 16.70
C ASN A 399 3.24 35.86 15.23
N SER A 400 2.24 35.64 14.38
CA SER A 400 1.98 36.56 13.27
C SER A 400 0.49 36.69 12.97
N THR A 401 0.14 37.91 12.60
CA THR A 401 -1.17 38.54 12.51
C THR A 401 -2.03 38.01 11.36
N GLY A 402 -3.31 37.78 11.65
CA GLY A 402 -4.28 37.20 10.73
C GLY A 402 -4.66 38.08 9.54
N ASP A 403 -4.92 37.38 8.43
CA ASP A 403 -5.64 37.91 7.28
C ASP A 403 -7.07 37.37 7.31
N LYS A 404 -8.05 38.29 7.31
CA LYS A 404 -9.48 37.98 7.41
C LYS A 404 -10.04 37.78 6.02
N ASN A 405 -10.04 36.54 5.54
CA ASN A 405 -10.99 36.06 4.54
C ASN A 405 -11.61 34.76 5.05
N ASN A 406 -12.80 34.43 4.55
CA ASN A 406 -13.80 33.47 5.05
C ASN A 406 -13.37 31.98 5.16
N ASP A 407 -12.08 31.68 5.29
CA ASP A 407 -11.55 30.32 5.38
C ASP A 407 -11.59 29.82 6.83
N GLN A 408 -12.14 28.62 7.06
CA GLN A 408 -12.06 27.97 8.36
C GLN A 408 -10.59 27.71 8.74
N PRO A 409 -10.23 27.76 10.03
CA PRO A 409 -8.85 27.54 10.45
C PRO A 409 -8.35 26.17 9.99
N PRO A 410 -7.07 26.08 9.57
CA PRO A 410 -6.51 24.87 8.97
C PRO A 410 -6.43 23.72 9.97
N LEU A 411 -6.47 24.01 11.28
CA LEU A 411 -6.57 23.01 12.34
C LEU A 411 -7.83 23.28 13.17
N THR A 412 -8.73 22.30 13.24
CA THR A 412 -9.97 22.36 13.98
C THR A 412 -10.04 21.19 14.96
N MET A 413 -10.40 21.44 16.21
CA MET A 413 -10.77 20.42 17.19
C MET A 413 -12.27 20.49 17.46
N ILE A 414 -12.92 19.33 17.39
CA ILE A 414 -14.29 19.10 17.84
C ILE A 414 -14.19 18.21 19.08
N ASP A 415 -14.31 18.85 20.24
CA ASP A 415 -14.17 18.23 21.54
C ASP A 415 -15.46 17.55 21.97
N THR A 416 -15.38 16.25 22.23
CA THR A 416 -16.49 15.42 22.71
C THR A 416 -16.50 15.27 24.24
N SER A 417 -15.59 15.93 24.96
CA SER A 417 -15.62 15.96 26.44
C SER A 417 -16.97 16.48 26.94
N GLY A 418 -17.50 15.83 27.97
CA GLY A 418 -18.79 16.16 28.58
C GLY A 418 -20.03 15.84 27.73
N CYS A 419 -19.85 15.29 26.52
CA CYS A 419 -20.93 14.68 25.75
C CYS A 419 -20.92 13.18 26.06
N ASP A 420 -22.09 12.58 26.29
CA ASP A 420 -22.27 11.12 26.53
C ASP A 420 -21.92 10.29 25.28
N MET A 421 -20.69 10.42 24.80
CA MET A 421 -20.11 9.82 23.59
C MET A 421 -18.92 8.96 24.01
N GLU A 422 -19.22 7.93 24.79
CA GLU A 422 -18.24 6.96 25.29
C GLU A 422 -17.83 5.97 24.19
N GLU A 423 -16.66 5.35 24.36
CA GLU A 423 -16.22 4.27 23.48
C GLU A 423 -17.05 2.99 23.69
N ASN A 424 -17.49 2.38 22.60
CA ASN A 424 -18.13 1.07 22.58
C ASN A 424 -17.07 -0.02 22.38
N GLN A 425 -17.21 -1.12 23.12
CA GLN A 425 -16.41 -2.32 22.94
C GLN A 425 -17.27 -3.43 22.34
N ASP A 426 -17.23 -3.55 21.01
CA ASP A 426 -18.10 -4.45 20.23
C ASP A 426 -17.79 -5.94 20.49
N VAL A 427 -16.57 -6.25 20.96
CA VAL A 427 -16.13 -7.62 21.27
C VAL A 427 -15.63 -7.68 22.72
N PRO A 428 -16.26 -8.49 23.60
CA PRO A 428 -15.82 -8.63 24.98
C PRO A 428 -14.35 -9.06 25.06
N ASN A 429 -13.53 -8.31 25.80
CA ASN A 429 -12.09 -8.53 26.01
C ASN A 429 -11.17 -8.34 24.78
N ASP A 430 -11.65 -7.75 23.68
CA ASP A 430 -10.78 -7.29 22.57
C ASP A 430 -10.59 -5.78 22.68
N GLU A 431 -9.52 -5.34 23.35
CA GLU A 431 -9.22 -3.92 23.59
C GLU A 431 -8.78 -3.16 22.30
N GLU A 432 -8.55 -3.88 21.19
CA GLU A 432 -8.17 -3.31 19.88
C GLU A 432 -9.38 -2.98 18.99
N CYS A 433 -10.54 -3.59 19.27
CA CYS A 433 -11.79 -3.40 18.54
C CYS A 433 -12.74 -2.48 19.31
N ILE A 434 -12.48 -1.18 19.20
CA ILE A 434 -13.31 -0.12 19.79
C ILE A 434 -13.96 0.73 18.70
N SER A 435 -15.11 1.30 19.00
CA SER A 435 -15.83 2.20 18.11
C SER A 435 -16.48 3.33 18.91
N ASN A 436 -16.80 4.44 18.26
CA ASN A 436 -17.49 5.57 18.87
C ASN A 436 -18.51 6.12 17.87
N GLU A 437 -19.79 5.79 18.08
CA GLU A 437 -20.88 6.21 17.19
C GLU A 437 -21.10 7.73 17.22
N GLY A 438 -20.81 8.38 18.35
CA GLY A 438 -20.89 9.83 18.50
C GLY A 438 -19.92 10.54 17.57
N GLU A 439 -18.65 10.12 17.56
CA GLU A 439 -17.64 10.64 16.63
C GLU A 439 -18.04 10.41 15.16
N VAL A 440 -18.57 9.23 14.82
CA VAL A 440 -19.03 8.94 13.45
C VAL A 440 -20.16 9.90 13.03
N THR A 441 -21.09 10.18 13.93
CA THR A 441 -22.21 11.11 13.68
C THR A 441 -21.70 12.54 13.44
N ILE A 442 -20.72 12.98 14.24
CA ILE A 442 -20.07 14.29 14.09
C ILE A 442 -19.37 14.39 12.73
N ILE A 443 -18.61 13.35 12.35
CA ILE A 443 -17.91 13.27 11.08
C ILE A 443 -18.91 13.34 9.93
N GLN A 444 -19.99 12.54 9.97
CA GLN A 444 -21.00 12.52 8.93
C GLN A 444 -21.64 13.89 8.70
N LYS A 445 -21.97 14.62 9.78
CA LYS A 445 -22.54 15.97 9.70
C LYS A 445 -21.56 16.98 9.10
N HIS A 446 -20.28 16.94 9.47
CA HIS A 446 -19.27 17.84 8.91
C HIS A 446 -18.97 17.52 7.46
N LEU A 447 -18.89 16.23 7.13
CA LEU A 447 -18.70 15.73 5.77
C LEU A 447 -19.82 16.21 4.84
N GLU A 448 -21.08 16.09 5.28
CA GLU A 448 -22.24 16.58 4.53
C GLU A 448 -22.14 18.08 4.23
N ASN A 449 -21.71 18.89 5.21
CA ASN A 449 -21.54 20.33 5.02
C ASN A 449 -20.40 20.68 4.03
N LEU A 450 -19.27 19.98 4.10
CA LEU A 450 -18.16 20.18 3.17
C LEU A 450 -18.56 19.84 1.74
N ILE A 451 -19.23 18.72 1.55
CA ILE A 451 -19.68 18.27 0.22
C ILE A 451 -20.75 19.21 -0.34
N LYS A 452 -21.71 19.66 0.49
CA LYS A 452 -22.69 20.70 0.08
C LYS A 452 -22.02 22.02 -0.30
N SER A 453 -20.85 22.30 0.26
CA SER A 453 -20.06 23.50 -0.06
C SER A 453 -19.18 23.33 -1.31
N GLY A 454 -19.23 22.16 -1.97
CA GLY A 454 -18.55 21.90 -3.23
C GLY A 454 -17.20 21.18 -3.11
N VAL A 455 -16.85 20.64 -1.94
CA VAL A 455 -15.65 19.80 -1.80
C VAL A 455 -15.91 18.42 -2.43
N ASP A 456 -15.00 17.97 -3.29
CA ASP A 456 -15.07 16.65 -3.90
C ASP A 456 -14.78 15.56 -2.86
N GLN A 457 -15.50 14.45 -2.90
CA GLN A 457 -15.36 13.35 -1.94
C GLN A 457 -13.94 12.76 -1.93
N LYS A 458 -13.32 12.67 -3.11
CA LYS A 458 -11.95 12.16 -3.29
C LYS A 458 -10.88 13.01 -2.60
N ASP A 459 -11.21 14.26 -2.28
CA ASP A 459 -10.32 15.21 -1.61
C ASP A 459 -10.41 15.09 -0.08
N ILE A 460 -11.18 14.13 0.44
CA ILE A 460 -11.46 13.93 1.86
C ILE A 460 -10.98 12.55 2.33
N GLY A 461 -10.27 12.52 3.45
CA GLY A 461 -9.80 11.30 4.10
C GLY A 461 -10.17 11.25 5.59
N ILE A 462 -10.47 10.07 6.10
CA ILE A 462 -10.78 9.83 7.52
C ILE A 462 -9.75 8.81 8.07
N ILE A 463 -8.99 9.25 9.07
CA ILE A 463 -7.92 8.47 9.71
C ILE A 463 -8.34 8.08 11.13
N THR A 464 -8.22 6.80 11.45
CA THR A 464 -8.40 6.27 12.81
C THR A 464 -7.52 5.05 13.06
N LEU A 465 -7.20 4.75 14.32
CA LEU A 465 -6.40 3.58 14.68
C LEU A 465 -7.23 2.30 14.81
N SER A 466 -8.53 2.38 15.13
CA SER A 466 -9.32 1.17 15.36
C SER A 466 -9.96 0.64 14.09
N ASN A 467 -9.72 -0.65 13.82
CA ASN A 467 -10.37 -1.34 12.71
C ASN A 467 -11.91 -1.40 12.87
N CYS A 468 -12.42 -1.38 14.11
CA CYS A 468 -13.87 -1.42 14.35
C CYS A 468 -14.51 -0.06 14.08
N GLN A 469 -13.83 1.04 14.42
CA GLN A 469 -14.21 2.37 13.93
C GLN A 469 -14.16 2.47 12.40
N ILE A 470 -13.15 1.92 11.72
CA ILE A 470 -13.09 1.90 10.24
C ILE A 470 -14.31 1.16 9.67
N LYS A 471 -14.68 0.01 10.23
CA LYS A 471 -15.86 -0.76 9.80
C LYS A 471 -17.14 0.05 9.98
N LEU A 472 -17.30 0.68 11.14
CA LEU A 472 -18.47 1.51 11.46
C LEU A 472 -18.58 2.71 10.52
N LEU A 473 -17.48 3.45 10.31
CA LEU A 473 -17.40 4.56 9.37
C LEU A 473 -17.77 4.10 7.95
N LYS A 474 -17.20 3.00 7.48
CA LYS A 474 -17.52 2.46 6.15
C LYS A 474 -18.99 2.04 6.04
N LEU A 475 -19.53 1.38 7.05
CA LEU A 475 -20.94 0.96 7.08
C LEU A 475 -21.89 2.16 7.02
N LYS A 476 -21.58 3.27 7.71
CA LYS A 476 -22.43 4.47 7.75
C LYS A 476 -22.24 5.40 6.54
N LEU A 477 -21.03 5.47 5.99
CA LEU A 477 -20.68 6.49 4.98
C LEU A 477 -20.66 5.97 3.55
N SER A 478 -20.31 4.70 3.30
CA SER A 478 -19.98 4.23 1.92
C SER A 478 -21.16 4.27 0.95
N SER A 479 -22.40 4.24 1.44
CA SER A 479 -23.61 4.30 0.59
C SER A 479 -23.85 5.71 0.04
N GLN A 480 -23.54 6.75 0.82
CA GLN A 480 -23.76 8.15 0.47
C GLN A 480 -22.48 8.82 -0.05
N TYR A 481 -21.33 8.37 0.43
CA TYR A 481 -20.01 8.97 0.18
C TYR A 481 -18.97 7.89 -0.19
N PRO A 482 -19.14 7.17 -1.32
CA PRO A 482 -18.30 6.03 -1.69
C PRO A 482 -16.83 6.40 -1.98
N ASP A 483 -16.55 7.65 -2.37
CA ASP A 483 -15.21 8.09 -2.77
C ASP A 483 -14.43 8.74 -1.60
N VAL A 484 -15.02 8.81 -0.40
CA VAL A 484 -14.33 9.27 0.81
C VAL A 484 -13.45 8.15 1.34
N GLU A 485 -12.16 8.43 1.49
CA GLU A 485 -11.21 7.41 1.92
C GLU A 485 -11.23 7.22 3.44
N VAL A 486 -11.35 5.97 3.91
CA VAL A 486 -11.34 5.62 5.35
C VAL A 486 -10.30 4.54 5.63
N GLY A 487 -9.38 4.82 6.56
CA GLY A 487 -8.30 3.88 6.87
C GLY A 487 -7.44 4.23 8.08
N THR A 488 -6.42 3.39 8.30
CA THR A 488 -5.35 3.60 9.28
C THR A 488 -4.25 4.50 8.71
N PRO A 489 -3.42 5.17 9.54
CA PRO A 489 -2.30 6.00 9.06
C PRO A 489 -1.44 5.36 7.98
N LYS A 490 -1.13 4.07 8.13
CA LYS A 490 -0.32 3.29 7.17
C LYS A 490 -0.90 3.30 5.75
N GLN A 491 -2.23 3.32 5.62
CA GLN A 491 -2.88 3.34 4.30
C GLN A 491 -2.69 4.71 3.62
N PHE A 492 -2.56 5.79 4.37
CA PHE A 492 -2.36 7.14 3.86
C PHE A 492 -0.87 7.52 3.70
N GLU A 493 0.05 6.58 3.94
CA GLU A 493 1.49 6.84 3.88
C GLU A 493 1.93 7.23 2.47
N GLY A 494 2.75 8.29 2.37
CA GLY A 494 3.24 8.82 1.09
C GLY A 494 2.22 9.59 0.25
N ARG A 495 0.94 9.65 0.67
CA ARG A 495 -0.12 10.44 0.03
C ARG A 495 -0.42 11.71 0.81
N GLU A 496 -1.07 12.66 0.15
CA GLU A 496 -1.54 13.92 0.75
C GLU A 496 -2.98 14.17 0.31
N ILE A 497 -3.82 14.60 1.23
CA ILE A 497 -5.26 14.77 1.05
C ILE A 497 -5.64 16.21 1.40
N GLU A 498 -6.61 16.80 0.70
CA GLU A 498 -6.99 18.19 0.94
C GLU A 498 -7.56 18.39 2.35
N ILE A 499 -8.50 17.54 2.77
CA ILE A 499 -9.14 17.59 4.09
C ILE A 499 -9.02 16.24 4.79
N ILE A 500 -8.53 16.25 6.04
CA ILE A 500 -8.41 15.04 6.86
C ILE A 500 -9.23 15.16 8.13
N PHE A 501 -10.09 14.18 8.36
CA PHE A 501 -10.72 13.92 9.65
C PHE A 501 -9.87 12.93 10.45
N ILE A 502 -9.69 13.19 11.74
CA ILE A 502 -9.06 12.26 12.68
C ILE A 502 -10.14 11.84 13.68
N SER A 503 -10.45 10.55 13.73
CA SER A 503 -11.31 9.95 14.75
C SER A 503 -10.44 9.19 15.74
N THR A 504 -10.46 9.64 16.99
CA THR A 504 -9.61 9.09 18.03
C THR A 504 -10.28 7.95 18.79
N VAL A 505 -11.60 7.88 18.78
CA VAL A 505 -12.46 6.84 19.37
C VAL A 505 -12.45 6.82 20.90
N ARG A 506 -11.27 7.00 21.50
CA ARG A 506 -11.01 6.92 22.94
C ARG A 506 -11.76 8.01 23.68
N SER A 507 -12.71 7.59 24.50
CA SER A 507 -13.50 8.44 25.37
C SER A 507 -13.88 7.63 26.61
N ASN A 508 -13.04 7.68 27.65
CA ASN A 508 -13.31 7.01 28.92
C ASN A 508 -12.71 7.76 30.12
N ASN A 509 -13.35 7.64 31.29
CA ASN A 509 -12.95 8.34 32.52
C ASN A 509 -11.87 7.62 33.34
N SER A 510 -11.17 6.63 32.77
CA SER A 510 -10.24 5.77 33.51
C SER A 510 -8.79 5.94 33.03
N PRO A 511 -7.97 6.79 33.69
CA PRO A 511 -6.59 7.07 33.27
C PRO A 511 -5.69 5.82 33.23
N HIS A 512 -6.01 4.78 34.00
CA HIS A 512 -5.26 3.51 34.03
C HIS A 512 -5.62 2.53 32.89
N LYS A 513 -6.62 2.84 32.05
CA LYS A 513 -7.06 1.98 30.94
C LYS A 513 -6.69 2.51 29.55
N ILE A 514 -6.13 3.71 29.44
CA ILE A 514 -5.82 4.29 28.14
C ILE A 514 -4.43 3.81 27.68
N ARG A 515 -4.40 2.61 27.12
CA ARG A 515 -3.27 2.14 26.30
C ARG A 515 -3.30 2.89 24.96
N ASN A 516 -2.12 3.11 24.37
CA ASN A 516 -1.92 3.66 23.02
C ASN A 516 -2.01 5.19 22.84
N LEU A 517 -1.94 6.01 23.89
CA LEU A 517 -1.85 7.48 23.75
C LEU A 517 -0.65 7.93 22.90
N GLU A 518 0.49 7.23 23.00
CA GLU A 518 1.64 7.51 22.13
C GLU A 518 1.35 7.19 20.66
N GLU A 519 0.60 6.12 20.37
CA GLU A 519 0.20 5.79 19.00
C GLU A 519 -0.81 6.80 18.46
N ILE A 520 -1.74 7.27 19.30
CA ILE A 520 -2.67 8.35 18.94
C ILE A 520 -1.88 9.62 18.64
N ASN A 521 -0.90 9.99 19.46
CA ASN A 521 -0.05 11.13 19.22
C ASN A 521 0.72 11.00 17.88
N ARG A 522 1.29 9.83 17.59
CA ARG A 522 1.93 9.56 16.29
C ARG A 522 0.93 9.63 15.13
N MET A 523 -0.27 9.09 15.30
CA MET A 523 -1.35 9.20 14.31
C MET A 523 -1.68 10.67 14.06
N VAL A 524 -1.87 11.47 15.12
CA VAL A 524 -2.24 12.87 15.00
C VAL A 524 -1.16 13.66 14.28
N GLN A 525 0.10 13.51 14.69
CA GLN A 525 1.24 14.12 14.01
C GLN A 525 1.30 13.69 12.53
N PHE A 526 1.13 12.40 12.25
CA PHE A 526 1.08 11.89 10.89
C PHE A 526 -0.06 12.52 10.09
N SER A 527 -1.29 12.50 10.60
CA SER A 527 -2.50 13.01 9.94
C SER A 527 -2.43 14.50 9.67
N ILE A 528 -1.95 15.28 10.62
CA ILE A 528 -1.65 16.71 10.44
C ILE A 528 -0.75 16.90 9.22
N THR A 529 0.32 16.10 9.14
CA THR A 529 1.26 16.19 8.03
C THR A 529 0.72 15.65 6.71
N ARG A 530 -0.43 14.97 6.68
CA ARG A 530 -1.08 14.49 5.45
C ARG A 530 -2.10 15.48 4.87
N SER A 531 -2.61 16.40 5.70
CA SER A 531 -3.62 17.38 5.29
C SER A 531 -2.99 18.57 4.55
N LYS A 532 -3.61 19.01 3.45
CA LYS A 532 -3.13 20.20 2.71
C LYS A 532 -3.89 21.47 3.09
N LYS A 533 -5.22 21.40 3.22
CA LYS A 533 -6.08 22.56 3.52
C LYS A 533 -6.56 22.55 4.96
N GLN A 534 -7.13 21.43 5.42
CA GLN A 534 -7.77 21.37 6.73
C GLN A 534 -7.57 20.01 7.41
N CYS A 535 -7.25 20.04 8.70
CA CYS A 535 -7.23 18.89 9.58
C CYS A 535 -8.27 19.08 10.70
N ILE A 536 -9.22 18.16 10.79
CA ILE A 536 -10.33 18.19 11.75
C ILE A 536 -10.13 17.03 12.72
N PHE A 537 -9.83 17.36 13.97
CA PHE A 537 -9.60 16.43 15.05
C PHE A 537 -10.89 16.25 15.87
N ILE A 538 -11.42 15.03 15.95
CA ILE A 538 -12.57 14.70 16.79
C ILE A 538 -12.13 13.77 17.92
N GLY A 539 -12.47 14.16 19.15
CA GLY A 539 -12.19 13.32 20.30
C GLY A 539 -12.41 14.01 21.65
N ASN A 540 -12.30 13.22 22.72
CA ASN A 540 -12.48 13.65 24.09
C ASN A 540 -11.21 14.32 24.68
N SER A 541 -11.24 15.65 24.89
CA SER A 541 -10.10 16.40 25.44
C SER A 541 -9.62 15.91 26.81
N ASP A 542 -10.52 15.48 27.70
CA ASP A 542 -10.16 14.96 29.04
C ASP A 542 -9.29 13.70 28.94
N THR A 543 -9.54 12.88 27.92
CA THR A 543 -8.75 11.67 27.63
C THR A 543 -7.38 12.02 27.04
N PHE A 544 -7.32 13.02 26.15
CA PHE A 544 -6.08 13.38 25.44
C PHE A 544 -5.10 14.23 26.25
N SER A 545 -5.59 15.09 27.14
CA SER A 545 -4.76 15.93 28.00
C SER A 545 -3.88 15.12 28.97
N LEU A 546 -4.12 13.81 29.10
CA LEU A 546 -3.24 12.89 29.82
C LEU A 546 -1.89 12.67 29.13
N ASN A 547 -1.77 12.95 27.82
CA ASN A 547 -0.49 12.94 27.12
C ASN A 547 0.05 14.38 26.98
N PRO A 548 1.26 14.69 27.47
CA PRO A 548 1.79 16.06 27.44
C PRO A 548 1.89 16.70 26.05
N GLN A 549 2.22 15.91 25.01
CA GLN A 549 2.34 16.45 23.65
C GLN A 549 0.97 16.74 23.04
N LEU A 550 -0.03 15.90 23.31
CA LEU A 550 -1.40 16.14 22.89
C LEU A 550 -2.03 17.31 23.65
N ASP A 551 -1.75 17.46 24.96
CA ASP A 551 -2.23 18.60 25.73
C ASP A 551 -1.67 19.92 25.18
N LEU A 552 -0.37 19.96 24.86
CA LEU A 552 0.24 21.10 24.18
C LEU A 552 -0.43 21.38 22.82
N LEU A 553 -0.75 20.34 22.04
CA LEU A 553 -1.47 20.50 20.78
C LEU A 553 -2.89 21.07 21.00
N ILE A 554 -3.61 20.62 22.02
CA ILE A 554 -4.96 21.11 22.34
C ILE A 554 -4.92 22.59 22.75
N GLN A 555 -3.99 22.96 23.64
CA GLN A 555 -3.77 24.35 24.03
C GLN A 555 -3.46 25.20 22.78
N HIS A 556 -2.61 24.68 21.92
CA HIS A 556 -2.24 25.34 20.68
C HIS A 556 -3.44 25.53 19.72
N ILE A 557 -4.32 24.54 19.59
CA ILE A 557 -5.56 24.65 18.80
C ILE A 557 -6.50 25.70 19.39
N ARG A 558 -6.58 25.82 20.72
CA ARG A 558 -7.37 26.87 21.38
C ARG A 558 -6.84 28.26 21.06
N ASP A 559 -5.53 28.41 21.03
CA ASP A 559 -4.89 29.71 20.81
C ASP A 559 -4.88 30.13 19.33
N ASN A 560 -4.71 29.18 18.41
CA ASN A 560 -4.40 29.48 16.99
C ASN A 560 -5.29 28.77 15.97
N GLY A 561 -6.11 27.81 16.39
CA GLY A 561 -7.01 27.03 15.53
C GLY A 561 -8.48 27.33 15.80
N LEU A 562 -9.34 26.38 15.44
CA LEU A 562 -10.76 26.39 15.81
C LEU A 562 -11.04 25.32 16.86
N TYR A 563 -11.31 25.72 18.10
CA TYR A 563 -11.79 24.80 19.12
C TYR A 563 -13.31 24.90 19.25
N LYS A 564 -14.01 23.78 19.09
CA LYS A 564 -15.46 23.67 19.28
C LYS A 564 -15.74 22.56 20.26
N SER A 565 -16.53 22.84 21.30
CA SER A 565 -17.19 21.78 22.04
C SER A 565 -18.41 21.31 21.27
N VAL A 566 -18.77 20.04 21.43
CA VAL A 566 -20.02 19.48 20.90
C VAL A 566 -21.24 19.91 21.73
N LEU A 567 -21.01 20.36 22.97
CA LEU A 567 -22.04 20.93 23.87
C LEU A 567 -22.59 22.28 23.42
#